data_AF-Q98R33-F1
#
_entry.id   AF-Q98R33-F1
#
_cell.length_a   1.000
_cell.length_b   1.000
_cell.length_c   1.000
_cell.angle_alpha   90.00
_cell.angle_beta   90.00
_cell.angle_gamma   90.00
#
_symmetry.space_group_name_H-M   'P 1'
#
loop_
_entity.id
_entity.type
_entity.pdbx_description
1 polymer ?
#
loop_
_entity_poly.entity_id
_entity_poly.type
_entity_poly.pdbx_seq_one_letter_code
_entity_poly.pdbx_strand_id
1 'polypeptide(L)'
;MKSKTFLEKNFINVQAYKYNGDLYRQWNGSKIIKNDSQNIILYNFHSRIMEKSGKSWQVSEPSLWIFPKNENYNVNVLLRPEGNYYYINLTSPFIFEDNTIKYIDFDIDIKVYPKKEIEIVDIKEFQKNIKDYGYPPSVRKMVYKQVQNLLMFYEKQTSFFHRDFIDNIVNSLAKNKMLVFQSKKLSNFSQRYFEELRKNTKNEKIFKVYLCGPTVYDEVHIGNMRSVVVVDLIVRAQKYLGKKTLFVHNITDIDDKIIERSIQSKISENKISEKYFREYKKVLKKYRIKSIDKMPKVTDNIDSIVKFINSLDKKGYVIQKDDGFVFDVSKIKNYGKRLSREDKKQVENFYLWKSTTKGVQYNYNGFLGRPGWHSECTLFIDDIFNSQTLDIHAGGIDLTFPHHENENAQYIAKNDVKITKHWLHVGQVMFKNQKMSKSLGNVILAKDFDEDIFKIILINSSVTAPIYITNELIENAKVIINKYKKLYFKFLNLSLSFNFDDNVRYMVRKIADKDFSSFNLKLNEYIKAYNTSLEADKLTIVSSVIHFLNFSFIEQIEKDFRKNKKIYDIWQGFLKQKNYEKADMFRKILIDQGLI
;
A
#
# COMPACT_ATOMS: atom_id res chain seq x y z
N MET A 1 2.25 -32.81 -12.70
CA MET A 1 1.51 -33.37 -11.54
C MET A 1 0.80 -32.22 -10.83
N LYS A 2 -0.52 -32.34 -10.68
CA LYS A 2 -1.40 -31.33 -10.09
C LYS A 2 -1.18 -31.30 -8.56
N SER A 3 -0.81 -30.16 -7.98
CA SER A 3 -0.82 -29.98 -6.52
C SER A 3 -2.26 -29.71 -6.05
N LYS A 4 -3.03 -30.79 -5.84
CA LYS A 4 -4.27 -30.76 -5.07
C LYS A 4 -3.92 -30.58 -3.58
N THR A 5 -4.54 -29.57 -2.97
CA THR A 5 -4.97 -29.46 -1.55
C THR A 5 -3.97 -29.86 -0.46
N PHE A 6 -3.42 -28.90 0.28
CA PHE A 6 -2.86 -29.18 1.60
C PHE A 6 -2.90 -27.95 2.51
N LEU A 7 -3.73 -28.06 3.57
CA LEU A 7 -3.64 -27.47 4.92
C LEU A 7 -5.06 -27.34 5.52
N GLU A 8 -5.73 -28.47 5.79
CA GLU A 8 -6.99 -28.49 6.55
C GLU A 8 -6.77 -28.36 8.08
N LYS A 9 -5.54 -28.59 8.55
CA LYS A 9 -5.19 -28.46 9.97
C LYS A 9 -4.57 -27.08 10.25
N ASN A 10 -5.09 -26.43 11.28
CA ASN A 10 -4.56 -25.14 11.77
C ASN A 10 -3.16 -25.27 12.40
N PHE A 11 -2.72 -26.48 12.72
CA PHE A 11 -1.43 -26.74 13.35
C PHE A 11 -0.63 -27.74 12.52
N ILE A 12 0.67 -27.47 12.38
CA ILE A 12 1.62 -28.30 11.65
C ILE A 12 2.86 -28.57 12.50
N ASN A 13 3.64 -29.55 12.08
CA ASN A 13 4.98 -29.74 12.62
C ASN A 13 6.02 -29.10 11.70
N VAL A 14 7.22 -28.88 12.22
CA VAL A 14 8.39 -28.46 11.43
C VAL A 14 9.55 -29.37 11.79
N GLN A 15 10.28 -29.86 10.79
CA GLN A 15 11.46 -30.71 10.96
C GLN A 15 12.64 -30.08 10.20
N ALA A 16 13.73 -29.85 10.92
CA ALA A 16 15.00 -29.44 10.37
C ALA A 16 15.92 -30.67 10.27
N TYR A 17 16.52 -30.86 9.11
CA TYR A 17 17.48 -31.93 8.83
C TYR A 17 18.86 -31.34 8.58
N LYS A 18 19.92 -32.06 8.95
CA LYS A 18 21.27 -31.77 8.46
C LYS A 18 21.40 -32.24 7.01
N TYR A 19 22.42 -31.76 6.31
CA TYR A 19 22.62 -32.08 4.89
C TYR A 19 22.81 -33.58 4.60
N ASN A 20 23.37 -34.33 5.55
CA ASN A 20 23.50 -35.80 5.46
C ASN A 20 22.17 -36.55 5.66
N GLY A 21 21.05 -35.85 5.86
CA GLY A 21 19.72 -36.43 6.06
C GLY A 21 19.36 -36.73 7.52
N ASP A 22 20.24 -36.44 8.48
CA ASP A 22 19.94 -36.62 9.89
C ASP A 22 18.89 -35.61 10.37
N LEU A 23 17.85 -36.08 11.06
CA LEU A 23 16.90 -35.19 11.74
C LEU A 23 17.63 -34.46 12.88
N TYR A 24 17.68 -33.13 12.78
CA TYR A 24 18.34 -32.27 13.77
C TYR A 24 17.37 -31.86 14.87
N ARG A 25 16.24 -31.25 14.49
CA ARG A 25 15.23 -30.71 15.42
C ARG A 25 13.83 -30.84 14.86
N GLN A 26 12.86 -31.03 15.74
CA GLN A 26 11.43 -31.06 15.42
C GLN A 26 10.63 -30.14 16.33
N TRP A 27 9.78 -29.31 15.74
CA TRP A 27 8.80 -28.47 16.42
C TRP A 27 7.41 -29.07 16.19
N ASN A 28 6.70 -29.33 17.29
CA ASN A 28 5.38 -29.92 17.25
C ASN A 28 4.31 -28.87 17.58
N GLY A 29 3.30 -28.76 16.71
CA GLY A 29 2.12 -27.91 16.95
C GLY A 29 2.35 -26.42 16.73
N SER A 30 3.00 -26.04 15.62
CA SER A 30 3.09 -24.65 15.15
C SER A 30 1.78 -24.25 14.47
N LYS A 31 1.16 -23.14 14.89
CA LYS A 31 -0.13 -22.70 14.31
C LYS A 31 0.09 -21.95 13.01
N ILE A 32 -0.59 -22.32 11.93
CA ILE A 32 -0.59 -21.53 10.70
C ILE A 32 -1.46 -20.30 10.91
N ILE A 33 -0.90 -19.12 10.70
CA ILE A 33 -1.61 -17.85 10.76
C ILE A 33 -1.79 -17.20 9.39
N LYS A 34 -0.96 -17.60 8.42
CA LYS A 34 -1.06 -17.15 7.03
C LYS A 34 -0.46 -18.21 6.10
N ASN A 35 -1.13 -18.47 5.00
CA ASN A 35 -0.61 -19.25 3.89
C ASN A 35 -1.09 -18.58 2.60
N ASP A 36 -0.22 -17.80 1.97
CA ASP A 36 -0.52 -17.09 0.72
C ASP A 36 0.38 -17.59 -0.42
N SER A 37 0.33 -16.95 -1.58
CA SER A 37 1.15 -17.37 -2.73
C SER A 37 2.66 -17.17 -2.52
N GLN A 38 3.07 -16.40 -1.50
CA GLN A 38 4.46 -16.02 -1.26
C GLN A 38 5.04 -16.68 -0.01
N ASN A 39 4.25 -16.82 1.06
CA ASN A 39 4.74 -17.24 2.38
C ASN A 39 3.77 -18.19 3.07
N ILE A 40 4.33 -19.12 3.85
CA ILE A 40 3.66 -19.76 4.99
C ILE A 40 4.17 -19.07 6.25
N ILE A 41 3.28 -18.58 7.11
CA ILE A 41 3.64 -17.94 8.37
C ILE A 41 3.00 -18.73 9.50
N LEU A 42 3.84 -19.20 10.40
CA LEU A 42 3.47 -19.91 11.61
C LEU A 42 3.57 -18.97 12.81
N TYR A 43 2.73 -19.20 13.81
CA TYR A 43 2.84 -18.62 15.13
C TYR A 43 3.25 -19.72 16.10
N ASN A 44 4.37 -19.52 16.77
CA ASN A 44 4.87 -20.42 17.80
C ASN A 44 4.74 -19.74 19.16
N PHE A 45 4.06 -20.41 20.07
CA PHE A 45 4.05 -20.08 21.49
C PHE A 45 3.67 -21.35 22.23
N HIS A 46 4.50 -21.80 23.18
CA HIS A 46 4.42 -23.11 23.84
C HIS A 46 4.51 -24.35 22.92
N SER A 47 4.93 -24.18 21.65
CA SER A 47 5.24 -25.31 20.78
C SER A 47 6.38 -26.12 21.37
N ARG A 48 6.23 -27.45 21.43
CA ARG A 48 7.23 -28.37 21.99
C ARG A 48 8.30 -28.66 20.95
N ILE A 49 9.55 -28.44 21.31
CA ILE A 49 10.73 -28.71 20.50
C ILE A 49 11.37 -30.00 21.01
N MET A 50 11.77 -30.87 20.10
CA MET A 50 12.52 -32.10 20.39
C MET A 50 13.81 -32.11 19.59
N GLU A 51 14.92 -32.41 20.25
CA GLU A 51 16.22 -32.68 19.62
C GLU A 51 16.44 -34.17 19.39
N LYS A 52 17.37 -34.50 18.49
CA LYS A 52 17.84 -35.88 18.28
C LYS A 52 18.34 -36.54 19.59
N SER A 53 18.86 -35.76 20.54
CA SER A 53 19.31 -36.23 21.85
C SER A 53 18.18 -36.68 22.80
N GLY A 54 16.91 -36.50 22.41
CA GLY A 54 15.74 -36.72 23.28
C GLY A 54 15.42 -35.55 24.19
N LYS A 55 16.31 -34.54 24.30
CA LYS A 55 16.02 -33.29 25.01
C LYS A 55 14.83 -32.60 24.37
N SER A 56 13.93 -32.08 25.20
CA SER A 56 12.80 -31.30 24.74
C SER A 56 12.60 -30.06 25.60
N TRP A 57 12.19 -28.95 24.98
CA TRP A 57 11.81 -27.73 25.65
C TRP A 57 10.61 -27.10 24.94
N GLN A 58 10.01 -26.08 25.53
CA GLN A 58 8.92 -25.33 24.91
C GLN A 58 9.39 -23.94 24.53
N VAL A 59 8.86 -23.43 23.42
CA VAL A 59 9.03 -22.03 23.03
C VAL A 59 8.34 -21.14 24.08
N SER A 60 9.14 -20.36 24.82
CA SER A 60 8.65 -19.51 25.92
C SER A 60 8.20 -18.11 25.49
N GLU A 61 8.63 -17.66 24.32
CA GLU A 61 8.34 -16.33 23.78
C GLU A 61 7.57 -16.47 22.45
N PRO A 62 6.54 -15.66 22.21
CA PRO A 62 5.79 -15.75 20.97
C PRO A 62 6.65 -15.31 19.79
N SER A 63 6.63 -16.13 18.74
CA SER A 63 7.38 -15.84 17.53
C SER A 63 6.59 -16.11 16.27
N LEU A 64 6.91 -15.35 15.22
CA LEU A 64 6.42 -15.57 13.87
C LEU A 64 7.48 -16.34 13.09
N TRP A 65 7.15 -17.52 12.59
CA TRP A 65 8.05 -18.31 11.76
C TRP A 65 7.61 -18.22 10.30
N ILE A 66 8.36 -17.48 9.50
CA ILE A 66 8.06 -17.17 8.11
C ILE A 66 8.87 -18.13 7.23
N PHE A 67 8.16 -18.84 6.35
CA PHE A 67 8.69 -19.71 5.31
C PHE A 67 8.30 -19.14 3.94
N PRO A 68 9.16 -18.34 3.30
CA PRO A 68 8.92 -17.92 1.93
C PRO A 68 8.98 -19.10 0.98
N LYS A 69 7.97 -19.25 0.12
CA LYS A 69 7.77 -20.44 -0.73
C LYS A 69 8.82 -20.62 -1.83
N ASN A 70 9.50 -19.54 -2.22
CA ASN A 70 10.43 -19.52 -3.34
C ASN A 70 11.85 -19.12 -2.92
N GLU A 71 12.16 -19.16 -1.62
CA GLU A 71 13.45 -18.73 -1.09
C GLU A 71 14.14 -19.84 -0.31
N ASN A 72 15.46 -19.70 -0.16
CA ASN A 72 16.34 -20.65 0.51
C ASN A 72 16.66 -20.24 1.95
N TYR A 73 15.64 -19.79 2.67
CA TYR A 73 15.75 -19.44 4.09
C TYR A 73 14.39 -19.52 4.77
N ASN A 74 14.40 -19.59 6.09
CA ASN A 74 13.24 -19.29 6.93
C ASN A 74 13.60 -18.26 7.99
N VAL A 75 12.61 -17.60 8.57
CA VAL A 75 12.83 -16.50 9.53
C VAL A 75 11.98 -16.69 10.76
N ASN A 76 12.62 -16.79 11.93
CA ASN A 76 11.95 -16.78 13.21
C ASN A 76 12.06 -15.38 13.83
N VAL A 77 10.93 -14.67 13.89
CA VAL A 77 10.82 -13.32 14.45
C VAL A 77 10.26 -13.41 15.87
N LEU A 78 11.13 -13.28 16.88
CA LEU A 78 10.71 -13.19 18.27
C LEU A 78 10.12 -11.81 18.52
N LEU A 79 8.85 -11.79 18.90
CA LEU A 79 8.10 -10.55 19.11
C LEU A 79 8.42 -10.01 20.50
N ARG A 80 8.96 -8.78 20.62
CA ARG A 80 9.22 -8.15 21.92
C ARG A 80 8.81 -6.67 21.90
N PRO A 81 8.32 -6.09 23.02
CA PRO A 81 7.88 -4.69 23.07
C PRO A 81 8.98 -3.71 22.67
N GLU A 82 10.22 -3.98 23.06
CA GLU A 82 11.37 -3.10 22.84
C GLU A 82 11.96 -3.21 21.43
N GLY A 83 11.45 -4.15 20.62
CA GLY A 83 11.87 -4.40 19.25
C GLY A 83 11.97 -5.89 18.95
N ASN A 84 11.59 -6.28 17.74
CA ASN A 84 11.61 -7.68 17.32
C ASN A 84 13.04 -8.17 17.06
N TYR A 85 13.32 -9.40 17.46
CA TYR A 85 14.57 -10.09 17.14
C TYR A 85 14.34 -11.04 15.98
N TYR A 86 15.19 -10.98 14.96
CA TYR A 86 15.10 -11.84 13.78
C TYR A 86 16.24 -12.86 13.82
N TYR A 87 15.88 -14.13 13.70
CA TYR A 87 16.81 -15.22 13.47
C TYR A 87 16.47 -15.85 12.13
N ILE A 88 17.38 -15.73 11.17
CA ILE A 88 17.18 -16.16 9.79
C ILE A 88 18.10 -17.34 9.53
N ASN A 89 17.51 -18.48 9.22
CA ASN A 89 18.25 -19.70 8.90
C ASN A 89 18.27 -19.89 7.39
N LEU A 90 19.46 -20.09 6.81
CA LEU A 90 19.64 -20.40 5.39
C LEU A 90 19.42 -21.89 5.17
N THR A 91 18.45 -22.23 4.32
CA THR A 91 17.95 -23.61 4.19
C THR A 91 17.78 -24.06 2.75
N SER A 92 17.62 -25.38 2.54
CA SER A 92 17.02 -25.86 1.29
C SER A 92 15.63 -25.27 1.09
N PRO A 93 15.07 -25.34 -0.13
CA PRO A 93 13.62 -25.19 -0.28
C PRO A 93 12.95 -26.20 0.65
N PHE A 94 11.95 -25.75 1.40
CA PHE A 94 11.19 -26.66 2.24
C PHE A 94 10.23 -27.49 1.39
N ILE A 95 9.92 -28.68 1.86
CA ILE A 95 8.82 -29.49 1.37
C ILE A 95 7.73 -29.55 2.42
N PHE A 96 6.50 -29.76 1.99
CA PHE A 96 5.37 -29.99 2.89
C PHE A 96 4.87 -31.42 2.68
N GLU A 97 5.04 -32.26 3.70
CA GLU A 97 4.69 -33.68 3.67
C GLU A 97 4.12 -34.08 5.03
N ASP A 98 3.05 -34.87 5.07
CA ASP A 98 2.45 -35.39 6.31
C ASP A 98 2.20 -34.32 7.38
N ASN A 99 1.59 -33.20 6.97
CA ASN A 99 1.30 -32.07 7.85
C ASN A 99 2.56 -31.47 8.53
N THR A 100 3.70 -31.60 7.88
CA THR A 100 5.02 -31.21 8.39
C THR A 100 5.79 -30.44 7.33
N ILE A 101 6.30 -29.26 7.69
CA ILE A 101 7.32 -28.57 6.89
C ILE A 101 8.67 -29.23 7.18
N LYS A 102 9.34 -29.72 6.14
CA LYS A 102 10.68 -30.33 6.24
C LYS A 102 11.67 -29.52 5.41
N TYR A 103 12.86 -29.25 5.95
CA TYR A 103 13.93 -28.56 5.24
C TYR A 103 15.31 -29.01 5.71
N ILE A 104 16.34 -28.79 4.89
CA ILE A 104 17.74 -28.97 5.27
C ILE A 104 18.27 -27.64 5.78
N ASP A 105 18.82 -27.66 6.99
CA ASP A 105 19.57 -26.57 7.61
C ASP A 105 21.01 -26.57 7.07
N PHE A 106 21.48 -25.44 6.55
CA PHE A 106 22.86 -25.33 6.08
C PHE A 106 23.83 -24.89 7.17
N ASP A 107 23.36 -24.60 8.39
CA ASP A 107 24.17 -24.19 9.54
C ASP A 107 24.94 -22.88 9.30
N ILE A 108 24.25 -21.93 8.67
CA ILE A 108 24.64 -20.54 8.58
C ILE A 108 23.38 -19.72 8.82
N ASP A 109 23.48 -18.80 9.78
CA ASP A 109 22.34 -18.00 10.21
C ASP A 109 22.68 -16.51 10.16
N ILE A 110 21.64 -15.69 10.15
CA ILE A 110 21.73 -14.24 10.29
C ILE A 110 20.89 -13.82 11.49
N LYS A 111 21.50 -13.07 12.41
CA LYS A 111 20.85 -12.51 13.60
C LYS A 111 20.70 -11.00 13.44
N VAL A 112 19.50 -10.51 13.72
CA VAL A 112 19.21 -9.07 13.78
C VAL A 112 18.59 -8.78 15.12
N TYR A 113 19.36 -8.12 15.98
CA TYR A 113 18.87 -7.59 17.24
C TYR A 113 18.42 -6.14 17.06
N PRO A 114 17.39 -5.69 17.79
CA PRO A 114 17.04 -4.27 17.83
C PRO A 114 18.25 -3.43 18.18
N LYS A 115 18.51 -2.38 17.38
CA LYS A 115 19.60 -1.40 17.59
C LYS A 115 21.03 -1.97 17.57
N LYS A 116 21.23 -3.19 17.07
CA LYS A 116 22.56 -3.73 16.77
C LYS A 116 22.73 -3.90 15.27
N GLU A 117 23.99 -4.03 14.85
CA GLU A 117 24.30 -4.41 13.48
C GLU A 117 23.82 -5.83 13.19
N ILE A 118 23.58 -6.10 11.90
CA ILE A 118 23.23 -7.43 11.41
C ILE A 118 24.45 -8.33 11.52
N GLU A 119 24.28 -9.50 12.16
CA GLU A 119 25.37 -10.44 12.41
C GLU A 119 25.14 -11.70 11.58
N ILE A 120 26.13 -12.10 10.77
CA ILE A 120 26.17 -13.43 10.17
C ILE A 120 26.90 -14.34 11.16
N VAL A 121 26.23 -15.40 11.60
CA VAL A 121 26.77 -16.34 12.59
C VAL A 121 26.97 -17.72 11.99
N ASP A 122 27.66 -18.58 12.74
CA ASP A 122 27.92 -19.98 12.38
C ASP A 122 28.72 -20.18 11.08
N ILE A 123 29.40 -19.12 10.60
CA ILE A 123 30.31 -19.17 9.44
C ILE A 123 31.34 -20.30 9.55
N LYS A 124 31.91 -20.51 10.74
CA LYS A 124 32.88 -21.59 11.00
C LYS A 124 32.23 -22.97 10.92
N GLU A 125 31.01 -23.12 11.44
CA GLU A 125 30.25 -24.37 11.37
C GLU A 125 29.85 -24.67 9.92
N PHE A 126 29.37 -23.68 9.17
CA PHE A 126 29.12 -23.79 7.74
C PHE A 126 30.37 -24.22 6.96
N GLN A 127 31.53 -23.60 7.21
CA GLN A 127 32.80 -23.97 6.58
C GLN A 127 33.23 -25.40 6.91
N LYS A 128 33.01 -25.85 8.15
CA LYS A 128 33.25 -27.23 8.57
C LYS A 128 32.29 -28.18 7.86
N ASN A 129 31.00 -27.87 7.86
CA ASN A 129 29.94 -28.70 7.27
C ASN A 129 30.05 -28.80 5.74
N ILE A 130 30.58 -27.78 5.07
CA ILE A 130 30.97 -27.88 3.65
C ILE A 130 31.93 -29.04 3.42
N LYS A 131 32.92 -29.22 4.31
CA LYS A 131 33.90 -30.31 4.23
C LYS A 131 33.29 -31.63 4.68
N ASP A 132 32.66 -31.65 5.85
CA ASP A 132 32.16 -32.86 6.50
C ASP A 132 31.01 -33.51 5.71
N TYR A 133 30.14 -32.72 5.07
CA TYR A 133 29.00 -33.21 4.30
C TYR A 133 29.14 -33.04 2.78
N GLY A 134 30.27 -32.51 2.30
CA GLY A 134 30.57 -32.42 0.87
C GLY A 134 29.60 -31.51 0.08
N TYR A 135 29.32 -30.30 0.57
CA TYR A 135 28.36 -29.39 -0.09
C TYR A 135 28.76 -29.07 -1.55
N PRO A 136 27.89 -29.37 -2.53
CA PRO A 136 28.16 -29.05 -3.93
C PRO A 136 28.44 -27.56 -4.14
N PRO A 137 29.25 -27.18 -5.14
CA PRO A 137 29.48 -25.78 -5.49
C PRO A 137 28.19 -24.98 -5.70
N SER A 138 27.13 -25.61 -6.23
CA SER A 138 25.82 -25.01 -6.44
C SER A 138 25.14 -24.59 -5.12
N VAL A 139 25.17 -25.45 -4.10
CA VAL A 139 24.63 -25.17 -2.76
C VAL A 139 25.39 -24.01 -2.12
N ARG A 140 26.73 -24.07 -2.16
CA ARG A 140 27.59 -22.98 -1.63
C ARG A 140 27.26 -21.64 -2.29
N LYS A 141 27.18 -21.61 -3.62
CA LYS A 141 26.85 -20.39 -4.39
C LYS A 141 25.46 -19.86 -4.05
N MET A 142 24.48 -20.74 -3.89
CA MET A 142 23.12 -20.38 -3.50
C MET A 142 23.09 -19.76 -2.09
N VAL A 143 23.75 -20.39 -1.11
CA VAL A 143 23.82 -19.86 0.27
C VAL A 143 24.46 -18.46 0.28
N TYR A 144 25.62 -18.28 -0.35
CA TYR A 144 26.28 -16.97 -0.40
C TYR A 144 25.42 -15.90 -1.07
N LYS A 145 24.78 -16.24 -2.20
CA LYS A 145 23.85 -15.33 -2.88
C LYS A 145 22.68 -14.96 -1.97
N GLN A 146 22.16 -15.91 -1.20
CA GLN A 146 21.04 -15.68 -0.31
C GLN A 146 21.40 -14.78 0.87
N VAL A 147 22.58 -14.97 1.45
CA VAL A 147 23.13 -14.05 2.46
C VAL A 147 23.21 -12.63 1.90
N GLN A 148 23.76 -12.44 0.70
CA GLN A 148 23.82 -11.12 0.05
C GLN A 148 22.42 -10.51 -0.17
N ASN A 149 21.46 -11.31 -0.63
CA ASN A 149 20.07 -10.86 -0.80
C ASN A 149 19.46 -10.42 0.54
N LEU A 150 19.67 -11.17 1.62
CA LEU A 150 19.13 -10.87 2.94
C LEU A 150 19.74 -9.60 3.54
N LEU A 151 21.05 -9.40 3.38
CA LEU A 151 21.71 -8.15 3.75
C LEU A 151 21.13 -6.96 2.97
N MET A 152 20.93 -7.13 1.66
CA MET A 152 20.30 -6.11 0.83
C MET A 152 18.83 -5.85 1.24
N PHE A 153 18.06 -6.87 1.61
CA PHE A 153 16.69 -6.71 2.09
C PHE A 153 16.65 -5.98 3.43
N TYR A 154 17.60 -6.28 4.33
CA TYR A 154 17.75 -5.58 5.60
C TYR A 154 18.10 -4.11 5.38
N GLU A 155 19.10 -3.82 4.57
CA GLU A 155 19.53 -2.44 4.26
C GLU A 155 18.39 -1.62 3.62
N LYS A 156 17.65 -2.24 2.69
CA LYS A 156 16.53 -1.60 2.00
C LYS A 156 15.22 -1.64 2.79
N GLN A 157 15.19 -2.28 3.96
CA GLN A 157 13.99 -2.52 4.77
C GLN A 157 12.82 -3.10 3.94
N THR A 158 13.11 -4.11 3.11
CA THR A 158 12.13 -4.77 2.23
C THR A 158 11.82 -6.19 2.72
N SER A 159 10.89 -6.88 2.04
CA SER A 159 10.44 -8.23 2.43
C SER A 159 9.90 -8.24 3.88
N PHE A 160 10.24 -9.25 4.69
CA PHE A 160 9.85 -9.36 6.09
C PHE A 160 10.59 -8.38 7.03
N PHE A 161 11.64 -7.70 6.56
CA PHE A 161 12.25 -6.59 7.31
C PHE A 161 11.43 -5.31 7.22
N HIS A 162 10.55 -5.18 6.23
CA HIS A 162 9.65 -4.04 6.15
C HIS A 162 8.75 -4.02 7.38
N ARG A 163 8.76 -2.91 8.14
CA ARG A 163 8.02 -2.76 9.40
C ARG A 163 6.55 -3.19 9.29
N ASP A 164 5.85 -2.73 8.27
CA ASP A 164 4.44 -3.06 8.04
C ASP A 164 4.19 -4.56 7.87
N PHE A 165 5.17 -5.35 7.42
CA PHE A 165 4.99 -6.79 7.26
C PHE A 165 4.70 -7.47 8.60
N ILE A 166 5.54 -7.21 9.61
CA ILE A 166 5.37 -7.77 10.96
C ILE A 166 4.22 -7.06 11.68
N ASP A 167 4.15 -5.73 11.62
CA ASP A 167 3.13 -4.96 12.33
C ASP A 167 1.70 -5.34 11.89
N ASN A 168 1.47 -5.62 10.60
CA ASN A 168 0.16 -6.08 10.11
C ASN A 168 -0.22 -7.46 10.67
N ILE A 169 0.75 -8.37 10.80
CA ILE A 169 0.53 -9.70 11.37
C ILE A 169 0.27 -9.59 12.88
N VAL A 170 1.08 -8.82 13.61
CA VAL A 170 0.92 -8.57 15.04
C VAL A 170 -0.44 -7.90 15.33
N ASN A 171 -0.84 -6.91 14.54
CA ASN A 171 -2.16 -6.28 14.60
C ASN A 171 -3.29 -7.32 14.45
N SER A 172 -3.17 -8.23 13.49
CA SER A 172 -4.15 -9.31 13.28
C SER A 172 -4.20 -10.26 14.48
N LEU A 173 -3.04 -10.68 15.00
CA LEU A 173 -2.96 -11.55 16.18
C LEU A 173 -3.51 -10.88 17.44
N ALA A 174 -3.26 -9.58 17.61
CA ALA A 174 -3.80 -8.79 18.72
C ALA A 174 -5.33 -8.72 18.66
N LYS A 175 -5.89 -8.39 17.49
CA LYS A 175 -7.35 -8.34 17.29
C LYS A 175 -8.02 -9.69 17.54
N ASN A 176 -7.36 -10.78 17.16
CA ASN A 176 -7.84 -12.15 17.38
C ASN A 176 -7.50 -12.71 18.77
N LYS A 177 -6.97 -11.89 19.70
CA LYS A 177 -6.57 -12.29 21.07
C LYS A 177 -5.59 -13.48 21.12
N MET A 178 -4.73 -13.61 20.11
CA MET A 178 -3.76 -14.71 19.98
C MET A 178 -2.37 -14.38 20.53
N LEU A 179 -2.04 -13.10 20.75
CA LEU A 179 -0.77 -12.70 21.35
C LEU A 179 -0.77 -12.98 22.85
N VAL A 180 -0.34 -14.18 23.23
CA VAL A 180 -0.18 -14.57 24.62
C VAL A 180 1.28 -14.35 25.03
N PHE A 181 1.48 -13.60 26.10
CA PHE A 181 2.77 -13.41 26.77
C PHE A 181 2.60 -13.81 28.23
N GLN A 182 3.39 -14.79 28.69
CA GLN A 182 3.48 -15.28 30.08
C GLN A 182 2.14 -15.27 30.83
N SER A 183 1.34 -16.34 30.69
CA SER A 183 0.10 -16.74 31.39
C SER A 183 -0.99 -15.70 31.81
N LYS A 184 -0.76 -14.38 31.86
CA LYS A 184 -1.66 -13.39 32.49
C LYS A 184 -1.61 -11.95 31.93
N LYS A 185 -0.98 -11.63 30.78
CA LYS A 185 -0.86 -10.22 30.30
C LYS A 185 -1.21 -9.93 28.82
N LEU A 186 -2.27 -10.54 28.29
CA LEU A 186 -2.76 -10.31 26.91
C LEU A 186 -3.08 -8.84 26.59
N SER A 187 -3.72 -8.09 27.50
CA SER A 187 -4.09 -6.68 27.27
C SER A 187 -2.91 -5.72 27.36
N ASN A 188 -1.99 -5.98 28.29
CA ASN A 188 -0.87 -5.07 28.56
C ASN A 188 0.22 -5.17 27.50
N PHE A 189 0.41 -6.34 26.87
CA PHE A 189 1.43 -6.48 25.82
C PHE A 189 1.06 -5.69 24.57
N SER A 190 -0.15 -5.86 24.02
CA SER A 190 -0.54 -5.13 22.81
C SER A 190 -0.45 -3.63 23.03
N GLN A 191 -0.99 -3.17 24.16
CA GLN A 191 -0.90 -1.76 24.56
C GLN A 191 0.56 -1.31 24.70
N ARG A 192 1.42 -2.03 25.44
CA ARG A 192 2.85 -1.69 25.58
C ARG A 192 3.63 -1.76 24.26
N TYR A 193 3.40 -2.78 23.44
CA TYR A 193 4.03 -2.94 22.12
C TYR A 193 3.64 -1.74 21.24
N PHE A 194 2.37 -1.34 21.22
CA PHE A 194 1.94 -0.15 20.49
C PHE A 194 2.40 1.16 21.13
N GLU A 195 2.49 1.26 22.46
CA GLU A 195 3.05 2.43 23.16
C GLU A 195 4.55 2.59 22.91
N GLU A 196 5.33 1.52 22.97
CA GLU A 196 6.75 1.48 22.58
C GLU A 196 6.92 1.78 21.09
N LEU A 197 6.08 1.21 20.22
CA LEU A 197 6.04 1.58 18.81
C LEU A 197 5.80 3.08 18.63
N ARG A 198 4.87 3.65 19.40
CA ARG A 198 4.55 5.08 19.40
C ARG A 198 5.73 5.92 19.91
N LYS A 199 6.40 5.49 20.98
CA LYS A 199 7.61 6.14 21.51
C LYS A 199 8.76 6.10 20.50
N ASN A 200 9.00 4.96 19.88
CA ASN A 200 10.02 4.81 18.84
C ASN A 200 9.67 5.62 17.58
N THR A 201 8.38 5.86 17.29
CA THR A 201 7.98 6.80 16.22
C THR A 201 8.10 8.27 16.59
N LYS A 202 8.22 8.67 17.87
CA LYS A 202 8.39 10.09 18.22
C LYS A 202 9.68 10.71 17.65
N ASN A 203 10.70 9.89 17.37
CA ASN A 203 11.94 10.34 16.71
C ASN A 203 11.95 10.10 15.18
N GLU A 204 10.99 9.35 14.64
CA GLU A 204 10.89 9.13 13.19
C GLU A 204 9.73 9.93 12.61
N LYS A 205 10.08 10.96 11.83
CA LYS A 205 9.10 11.87 11.21
C LYS A 205 8.23 11.12 10.19
N ILE A 206 7.06 10.64 10.62
CA ILE A 206 6.03 10.06 9.74
C ILE A 206 5.41 11.17 8.88
N PHE A 207 5.36 10.95 7.57
CA PHE A 207 4.67 11.82 6.63
C PHE A 207 3.17 11.52 6.63
N LYS A 208 2.37 12.43 7.19
CA LYS A 208 0.95 12.24 7.48
C LYS A 208 0.09 12.79 6.34
N VAL A 209 -0.69 11.93 5.71
CA VAL A 209 -1.51 12.25 4.55
C VAL A 209 -2.96 11.83 4.78
N TYR A 210 -3.89 12.74 4.57
CA TYR A 210 -5.32 12.43 4.53
C TYR A 210 -5.90 12.84 3.17
N LEU A 211 -6.74 11.98 2.58
CA LEU A 211 -7.51 12.28 1.36
C LEU A 211 -8.98 11.99 1.63
N CYS A 212 -9.86 12.98 1.52
CA CYS A 212 -11.30 12.76 1.59
C CYS A 212 -11.73 11.74 0.53
N GLY A 213 -12.43 10.71 0.97
CA GLY A 213 -12.82 9.58 0.13
C GLY A 213 -14.22 9.63 -0.42
N PRO A 214 -14.62 8.58 -1.15
CA PRO A 214 -15.87 8.58 -1.88
C PRO A 214 -17.07 8.32 -0.97
N THR A 215 -18.20 8.91 -1.33
CA THR A 215 -19.52 8.44 -0.91
C THR A 215 -19.85 7.16 -1.66
N VAL A 216 -20.04 6.03 -0.97
CA VAL A 216 -20.23 4.71 -1.59
C VAL A 216 -21.70 4.44 -1.94
N TYR A 217 -22.31 5.32 -2.73
CA TYR A 217 -23.70 5.15 -3.19
C TYR A 217 -23.80 4.59 -4.60
N ASP A 218 -22.74 4.70 -5.40
CA ASP A 218 -22.70 4.23 -6.78
C ASP A 218 -21.26 4.06 -7.33
N GLU A 219 -21.07 3.55 -8.55
CA GLU A 219 -19.74 3.26 -9.13
C GLU A 219 -18.89 4.52 -9.35
N VAL A 220 -17.61 4.52 -8.97
CA VAL A 220 -16.75 5.72 -9.12
C VAL A 220 -16.36 5.97 -10.59
N HIS A 221 -16.25 7.25 -10.97
CA HIS A 221 -15.77 7.67 -12.28
C HIS A 221 -14.31 8.13 -12.21
N ILE A 222 -13.64 8.27 -13.37
CA ILE A 222 -12.21 8.65 -13.42
C ILE A 222 -11.92 10.01 -12.76
N GLY A 223 -12.91 10.92 -12.76
CA GLY A 223 -12.82 12.18 -12.01
C GLY A 223 -12.62 11.98 -10.50
N ASN A 224 -13.31 11.01 -9.88
CA ASN A 224 -13.09 10.67 -8.46
C ASN A 224 -11.69 10.07 -8.25
N MET A 225 -11.22 9.29 -9.23
CA MET A 225 -9.92 8.62 -9.15
C MET A 225 -8.72 9.56 -9.32
N ARG A 226 -8.90 10.78 -9.85
CA ARG A 226 -7.78 11.70 -10.07
C ARG A 226 -7.03 12.02 -8.77
N SER A 227 -7.76 12.42 -7.72
CA SER A 227 -7.14 12.73 -6.42
C SER A 227 -6.45 11.50 -5.83
N VAL A 228 -7.10 10.35 -5.93
CA VAL A 228 -6.59 9.06 -5.42
C VAL A 228 -5.27 8.69 -6.09
N VAL A 229 -5.19 8.74 -7.42
CA VAL A 229 -3.98 8.38 -8.18
C VAL A 229 -2.86 9.39 -7.94
N VAL A 230 -3.16 10.69 -7.92
CA VAL A 230 -2.15 11.73 -7.64
C VAL A 230 -1.56 11.57 -6.24
N VAL A 231 -2.41 11.37 -5.22
CA VAL A 231 -1.94 11.18 -3.84
C VAL A 231 -1.18 9.87 -3.69
N ASP A 232 -1.60 8.79 -4.36
CA ASP A 232 -0.86 7.52 -4.38
C ASP A 232 0.55 7.69 -4.97
N LEU A 233 0.70 8.44 -6.07
CA LEU A 233 2.01 8.74 -6.66
C LEU A 233 2.90 9.54 -5.69
N ILE A 234 2.34 10.53 -5.00
CA ILE A 234 3.07 11.34 -4.01
C ILE A 234 3.49 10.47 -2.83
N VAL A 235 2.59 9.67 -2.25
CA VAL A 235 2.89 8.80 -1.10
C VAL A 235 3.94 7.76 -1.48
N ARG A 236 3.83 7.14 -2.66
CA ARG A 236 4.88 6.24 -3.19
C ARG A 236 6.22 6.94 -3.32
N ALA A 237 6.23 8.16 -3.85
CA ALA A 237 7.46 8.92 -3.99
C ALA A 237 8.08 9.22 -2.62
N GLN A 238 7.28 9.59 -1.61
CA GLN A 238 7.78 9.77 -0.24
C GLN A 238 8.33 8.45 0.34
N LYS A 239 7.63 7.32 0.16
CA LYS A 239 8.11 5.99 0.57
C LYS A 239 9.43 5.62 -0.12
N TYR A 240 9.53 5.82 -1.44
CA TYR A 240 10.75 5.58 -2.22
C TYR A 240 11.93 6.43 -1.74
N LEU A 241 11.66 7.65 -1.29
CA LEU A 241 12.65 8.59 -0.75
C LEU A 241 12.94 8.37 0.74
N GLY A 242 12.60 7.19 1.28
CA GLY A 242 12.94 6.75 2.63
C GLY A 242 12.03 7.28 3.74
N LYS A 243 10.92 7.97 3.43
CA LYS A 243 9.98 8.42 4.46
C LYS A 243 9.01 7.31 4.85
N LYS A 244 8.81 7.15 6.16
CA LYS A 244 7.62 6.46 6.68
C LYS A 244 6.40 7.34 6.41
N THR A 245 5.31 6.76 5.98
CA THR A 245 4.07 7.49 5.68
C THR A 245 2.91 6.88 6.43
N LEU A 246 1.89 7.69 6.71
CA LEU A 246 0.57 7.22 7.11
C LEU A 246 -0.45 7.92 6.21
N PHE A 247 -1.02 7.18 5.27
CA PHE A 247 -2.02 7.64 4.32
C PHE A 247 -3.40 7.09 4.67
N VAL A 248 -4.30 8.00 5.06
CA VAL A 248 -5.69 7.70 5.43
C VAL A 248 -6.64 8.19 4.35
N HIS A 249 -7.60 7.35 3.97
CA HIS A 249 -8.60 7.65 2.95
C HIS A 249 -9.97 7.10 3.37
N ASN A 250 -10.82 7.95 3.95
CA ASN A 250 -12.09 7.52 4.54
C ASN A 250 -13.09 6.98 3.50
N ILE A 251 -14.15 6.36 3.99
CA ILE A 251 -15.31 5.93 3.20
C ILE A 251 -16.55 6.54 3.83
N THR A 252 -17.23 7.41 3.09
CA THR A 252 -18.54 7.95 3.49
C THR A 252 -19.62 6.94 3.12
N ASP A 253 -20.01 6.13 4.10
CA ASP A 253 -21.01 5.06 3.98
C ASP A 253 -22.37 5.42 4.58
N ILE A 254 -22.56 6.69 4.94
CA ILE A 254 -23.84 7.30 5.28
C ILE A 254 -23.92 8.69 4.65
N ASP A 255 -24.94 8.94 3.84
CA ASP A 255 -25.13 10.21 3.11
C ASP A 255 -26.54 10.25 2.49
N ASP A 256 -27.05 11.43 2.16
CA ASP A 256 -28.34 11.58 1.46
C ASP A 256 -28.40 10.78 0.15
N LYS A 257 -27.30 10.75 -0.61
CA LYS A 257 -27.23 9.99 -1.87
C LYS A 257 -27.37 8.47 -1.65
N ILE A 258 -26.92 7.97 -0.50
CA ILE A 258 -27.07 6.55 -0.14
C ILE A 258 -28.53 6.26 0.20
N ILE A 259 -29.21 7.16 0.91
CA ILE A 259 -30.64 7.06 1.21
C ILE A 259 -31.46 7.08 -0.07
N GLU A 260 -31.22 8.06 -0.95
CA GLU A 260 -31.91 8.16 -2.24
C GLU A 260 -31.74 6.89 -3.07
N ARG A 261 -30.50 6.37 -3.16
CA ARG A 261 -30.23 5.14 -3.88
C ARG A 261 -30.90 3.92 -3.25
N SER A 262 -30.91 3.86 -1.93
CA SER A 262 -31.58 2.80 -1.15
C SER A 262 -33.08 2.75 -1.47
N ILE A 263 -33.74 3.91 -1.44
CA ILE A 263 -35.17 4.06 -1.78
C ILE A 263 -35.42 3.67 -3.24
N GLN A 264 -34.66 4.22 -4.18
CA GLN A 264 -34.82 3.95 -5.62
C GLN A 264 -34.64 2.47 -5.98
N SER A 265 -33.68 1.80 -5.35
CA SER A 265 -33.35 0.40 -5.65
C SER A 265 -34.07 -0.63 -4.77
N LYS A 266 -34.83 -0.19 -3.76
CA LYS A 266 -35.45 -1.04 -2.74
C LYS A 266 -34.43 -1.96 -2.03
N ILE A 267 -33.23 -1.45 -1.78
CA ILE A 267 -32.13 -2.16 -1.10
C ILE A 267 -31.67 -1.30 0.07
N SER A 268 -31.57 -1.88 1.27
CA SER A 268 -31.10 -1.15 2.47
C SER A 268 -29.77 -0.41 2.27
N GLU A 269 -29.60 0.73 2.92
CA GLU A 269 -28.40 1.60 2.85
C GLU A 269 -27.09 0.84 3.11
N ASN A 270 -27.05 -0.05 4.11
CA ASN A 270 -25.86 -0.87 4.41
C ASN A 270 -25.47 -1.80 3.24
N LYS A 271 -26.46 -2.41 2.57
CA LYS A 271 -26.20 -3.26 1.40
C LYS A 271 -25.72 -2.44 0.20
N ILE A 272 -26.27 -1.23 0.00
CA ILE A 272 -25.80 -0.29 -1.04
C ILE A 272 -24.35 0.12 -0.77
N SER A 273 -24.06 0.63 0.42
CA SER A 273 -22.72 1.10 0.79
C SER A 273 -21.68 -0.01 0.74
N GLU A 274 -21.97 -1.20 1.26
CA GLU A 274 -21.04 -2.33 1.22
C GLU A 274 -20.82 -2.85 -0.20
N LYS A 275 -21.87 -2.89 -1.05
CA LYS A 275 -21.74 -3.24 -2.47
C LYS A 275 -20.76 -2.29 -3.18
N TYR A 276 -21.02 -0.99 -3.10
CA TYR A 276 -20.19 -0.01 -3.83
C TYR A 276 -18.82 0.20 -3.19
N PHE A 277 -18.66 -0.05 -1.89
CA PHE A 277 -17.33 -0.13 -1.28
C PHE A 277 -16.51 -1.32 -1.82
N ARG A 278 -17.12 -2.48 -2.03
CA ARG A 278 -16.45 -3.63 -2.68
C ARG A 278 -16.06 -3.31 -4.12
N GLU A 279 -16.94 -2.69 -4.89
CA GLU A 279 -16.62 -2.25 -6.25
C GLU A 279 -15.49 -1.20 -6.25
N TYR A 280 -15.50 -0.25 -5.31
CA TYR A 280 -14.42 0.73 -5.16
C TYR A 280 -13.07 0.06 -4.87
N LYS A 281 -13.03 -0.94 -3.98
CA LYS A 281 -11.81 -1.73 -3.71
C LYS A 281 -11.29 -2.46 -4.96
N LYS A 282 -12.17 -2.94 -5.84
CA LYS A 282 -11.75 -3.54 -7.13
C LYS A 282 -11.13 -2.47 -8.04
N VAL A 283 -11.70 -1.27 -8.10
CA VAL A 283 -11.12 -0.14 -8.85
C VAL A 283 -9.75 0.24 -8.27
N LEU A 284 -9.59 0.37 -6.96
CA LEU A 284 -8.29 0.63 -6.33
C LEU A 284 -7.24 -0.42 -6.73
N LYS A 285 -7.61 -1.71 -6.72
CA LYS A 285 -6.74 -2.80 -7.17
C LYS A 285 -6.39 -2.70 -8.64
N LYS A 286 -7.36 -2.40 -9.52
CA LYS A 286 -7.15 -2.20 -10.97
C LYS A 286 -6.13 -1.08 -11.20
N TYR A 287 -6.31 0.08 -10.56
CA TYR A 287 -5.40 1.23 -10.64
C TYR A 287 -4.09 1.03 -9.86
N ARG A 288 -3.87 -0.17 -9.33
CA ARG A 288 -2.70 -0.60 -8.56
C ARG A 288 -2.44 0.24 -7.31
N ILE A 289 -3.45 0.91 -6.74
CA ILE A 289 -3.34 1.74 -5.54
C ILE A 289 -3.13 0.83 -4.32
N LYS A 290 -1.95 0.96 -3.69
CA LYS A 290 -1.55 0.15 -2.51
C LYS A 290 -1.00 1.01 -1.37
N SER A 291 -0.96 2.33 -1.56
CA SER A 291 -0.37 3.26 -0.60
C SER A 291 -1.28 3.60 0.57
N ILE A 292 -2.60 3.33 0.47
CA ILE A 292 -3.58 3.62 1.51
C ILE A 292 -3.39 2.66 2.68
N ASP A 293 -3.07 3.22 3.85
CA ASP A 293 -2.81 2.44 5.07
C ASP A 293 -4.10 2.22 5.88
N LYS A 294 -5.05 3.17 5.86
CA LYS A 294 -6.35 3.05 6.55
C LYS A 294 -7.50 3.63 5.73
N MET A 295 -8.66 2.98 5.82
CA MET A 295 -9.92 3.42 5.21
C MET A 295 -11.07 3.38 6.23
N PRO A 296 -11.12 4.31 7.20
CA PRO A 296 -12.18 4.34 8.20
C PRO A 296 -13.56 4.60 7.54
N LYS A 297 -14.59 3.91 8.03
CA LYS A 297 -16.00 4.13 7.65
C LYS A 297 -16.70 5.01 8.68
N VAL A 298 -17.71 5.75 8.26
CA VAL A 298 -18.49 6.63 9.15
C VAL A 298 -19.34 5.80 10.11
N THR A 299 -20.03 4.79 9.60
CA THR A 299 -20.92 3.95 10.43
C THR A 299 -20.17 3.19 11.52
N ASP A 300 -18.89 2.86 11.31
CA ASP A 300 -18.02 2.21 12.31
C ASP A 300 -17.55 3.18 13.42
N ASN A 301 -17.82 4.49 13.31
CA ASN A 301 -17.23 5.53 14.17
C ASN A 301 -18.25 6.54 14.73
N ILE A 302 -19.55 6.22 14.73
CA ILE A 302 -20.61 7.13 15.22
C ILE A 302 -20.36 7.58 16.67
N ASP A 303 -20.01 6.66 17.57
CA ASP A 303 -19.74 6.99 18.98
C ASP A 303 -18.55 7.96 19.12
N SER A 304 -17.51 7.79 18.30
CA SER A 304 -16.35 8.67 18.28
C SER A 304 -16.71 10.06 17.74
N ILE A 305 -17.59 10.14 16.74
CA ILE A 305 -18.12 11.39 16.22
C ILE A 305 -18.94 12.12 17.30
N VAL A 306 -19.80 11.41 18.03
CA VAL A 306 -20.56 11.99 19.17
C VAL A 306 -19.61 12.58 20.23
N LYS A 307 -18.54 11.86 20.60
CA LYS A 307 -17.52 12.36 21.52
C LYS A 307 -16.78 13.59 20.99
N PHE A 308 -16.53 13.63 19.69
CA PHE A 308 -15.91 14.78 19.03
C PHE A 308 -16.82 16.02 19.08
N ILE A 309 -18.11 15.88 18.74
CA ILE A 309 -19.09 16.98 18.83
C ILE A 309 -19.23 17.48 20.27
N ASN A 310 -19.31 16.57 21.25
CA ASN A 310 -19.31 16.93 22.68
C ASN A 310 -18.07 17.75 23.09
N SER A 311 -16.92 17.49 22.47
CA SER A 311 -15.69 18.24 22.74
C SER A 311 -15.74 19.66 22.19
N LEU A 312 -16.36 19.85 21.01
CA LEU A 312 -16.62 21.17 20.43
C LEU A 312 -17.64 21.96 21.25
N ASP A 313 -18.68 21.29 21.74
CA ASP A 313 -19.75 21.89 22.55
C ASP A 313 -19.22 22.41 23.88
N LYS A 314 -18.40 21.62 24.59
CA LYS A 314 -17.71 22.04 25.81
C LYS A 314 -16.79 23.26 25.61
N LYS A 315 -16.28 23.46 24.39
CA LYS A 315 -15.49 24.64 24.03
C LYS A 315 -16.34 25.82 23.54
N GLY A 316 -17.66 25.69 23.51
CA GLY A 316 -18.60 26.73 23.15
C GLY A 316 -18.76 26.96 21.64
N TYR A 317 -18.40 26.00 20.78
CA TYR A 317 -18.51 26.16 19.32
C TYR A 317 -19.81 25.62 18.73
N VAL A 318 -20.72 25.10 19.54
CA VAL A 318 -21.94 24.43 19.08
C VAL A 318 -23.16 25.27 19.44
N ILE A 319 -24.10 25.39 18.50
CA ILE A 319 -25.41 26.00 18.70
C ILE A 319 -26.47 24.91 18.48
N GLN A 320 -27.34 24.72 19.47
CA GLN A 320 -28.52 23.88 19.32
C GLN A 320 -29.59 24.61 18.51
N LYS A 321 -30.19 23.91 17.53
CA LYS A 321 -31.35 24.31 16.75
C LYS A 321 -32.49 23.30 16.96
N ASP A 322 -33.69 23.64 16.49
CA ASP A 322 -34.86 22.75 16.56
C ASP A 322 -34.66 21.43 15.80
N ASP A 323 -33.75 21.40 14.81
CA ASP A 323 -33.48 20.25 13.96
C ASP A 323 -32.06 19.67 14.11
N GLY A 324 -31.37 20.01 15.20
CA GLY A 324 -30.08 19.40 15.55
C GLY A 324 -29.07 20.40 16.08
N PHE A 325 -27.80 20.23 15.71
CA PHE A 325 -26.68 21.01 16.24
C PHE A 325 -25.81 21.52 15.11
N VAL A 326 -25.50 22.82 15.11
CA VAL A 326 -24.65 23.48 14.12
C VAL A 326 -23.36 24.00 14.75
N PHE A 327 -22.32 24.08 13.93
CA PHE A 327 -21.06 24.72 14.29
C PHE A 327 -21.16 26.23 14.10
N ASP A 328 -20.78 27.00 15.13
CA ASP A 328 -20.77 28.46 15.11
C ASP A 328 -19.48 28.97 14.44
N VAL A 329 -19.56 29.25 13.13
CA VAL A 329 -18.39 29.72 12.35
C VAL A 329 -17.94 31.11 12.78
N SER A 330 -18.79 31.91 13.42
CA SER A 330 -18.46 33.27 13.87
C SER A 330 -17.35 33.30 14.92
N LYS A 331 -17.21 32.20 15.67
CA LYS A 331 -16.17 32.02 16.71
C LYS A 331 -14.80 31.64 16.15
N ILE A 332 -14.69 31.35 14.84
CA ILE A 332 -13.43 31.00 14.19
C ILE A 332 -12.82 32.22 13.51
N LYS A 333 -11.71 32.70 14.07
CA LYS A 333 -10.97 33.83 13.53
C LYS A 333 -10.48 33.54 12.10
N ASN A 334 -10.81 34.42 11.17
CA ASN A 334 -10.48 34.34 9.74
C ASN A 334 -11.17 33.19 8.97
N TYR A 335 -12.25 32.59 9.48
CA TYR A 335 -13.04 31.63 8.71
C TYR A 335 -13.48 32.25 7.37
N GLY A 336 -13.27 31.53 6.27
CA GLY A 336 -13.67 31.96 4.94
C GLY A 336 -12.82 33.11 4.34
N LYS A 337 -11.75 33.54 5.00
CA LYS A 337 -10.95 34.71 4.57
C LYS A 337 -10.35 34.56 3.16
N ARG A 338 -10.04 33.33 2.76
CA ARG A 338 -9.39 32.99 1.47
C ARG A 338 -10.35 32.53 0.38
N LEU A 339 -11.65 32.60 0.65
CA LEU A 339 -12.69 32.18 -0.29
C LEU A 339 -12.84 33.17 -1.44
N SER A 340 -13.32 32.65 -2.57
CA SER A 340 -13.76 33.46 -3.70
C SER A 340 -14.92 34.38 -3.29
N ARG A 341 -15.26 35.37 -4.14
CA ARG A 341 -16.40 36.26 -3.85
C ARG A 341 -17.72 35.48 -3.84
N GLU A 342 -17.82 34.46 -4.67
CA GLU A 342 -18.98 33.57 -4.79
C GLU A 342 -19.14 32.69 -3.55
N ASP A 343 -18.05 32.06 -3.10
CA ASP A 343 -18.05 31.17 -1.92
C ASP A 343 -18.33 31.95 -0.63
N LYS A 344 -17.88 33.20 -0.53
CA LYS A 344 -18.19 34.06 0.64
C LYS A 344 -19.69 34.27 0.86
N LYS A 345 -20.51 34.21 -0.19
CA LYS A 345 -21.97 34.33 -0.08
C LYS A 345 -22.63 33.09 0.53
N GLN A 346 -21.90 31.97 0.58
CA GLN A 346 -22.35 30.68 1.12
C GLN A 346 -21.81 30.42 2.53
N VAL A 347 -21.14 31.41 3.15
CA VAL A 347 -20.63 31.28 4.53
C VAL A 347 -21.81 31.29 5.50
N GLU A 348 -22.04 30.16 6.15
CA GLU A 348 -23.06 29.97 7.17
C GLU A 348 -22.63 28.94 8.21
N ASN A 349 -23.35 28.89 9.34
CA ASN A 349 -23.20 27.80 10.30
C ASN A 349 -23.63 26.48 9.65
N PHE A 350 -22.80 25.44 9.78
CA PHE A 350 -23.05 24.12 9.18
C PHE A 350 -23.40 23.08 10.24
N TYR A 351 -24.20 22.08 9.87
CA TYR A 351 -24.60 21.01 10.80
C TYR A 351 -23.41 20.16 11.23
N LEU A 352 -23.30 19.93 12.54
CA LEU A 352 -22.49 18.88 13.16
C LEU A 352 -23.31 17.59 13.34
N TRP A 353 -24.59 17.77 13.64
CA TRP A 353 -25.59 16.70 13.72
C TRP A 353 -26.92 17.22 13.19
N LYS A 354 -27.52 16.53 12.24
CA LYS A 354 -28.80 16.93 11.62
C LYS A 354 -29.85 15.87 11.83
N SER A 355 -30.99 16.26 12.37
CA SER A 355 -32.16 15.39 12.47
C SER A 355 -32.65 14.99 11.08
N THR A 356 -33.08 13.75 10.94
CA THR A 356 -33.67 13.25 9.69
C THR A 356 -34.82 12.31 9.99
N THR A 357 -35.87 12.34 9.16
CA THR A 357 -36.96 11.35 9.17
C THR A 357 -36.76 10.27 8.11
N LYS A 358 -35.70 10.38 7.30
CA LYS A 358 -35.37 9.44 6.23
C LYS A 358 -34.00 8.79 6.48
N GLY A 359 -33.94 7.51 6.19
CA GLY A 359 -32.74 6.69 6.28
C GLY A 359 -32.37 6.26 7.70
N VAL A 360 -31.15 5.75 7.88
CA VAL A 360 -30.63 5.34 9.18
C VAL A 360 -30.54 6.55 10.14
N GLN A 361 -31.00 6.35 11.37
CA GLN A 361 -30.96 7.34 12.44
C GLN A 361 -30.09 6.85 13.60
N TYR A 362 -29.33 7.76 14.18
CA TYR A 362 -28.63 7.59 15.44
C TYR A 362 -29.15 8.63 16.42
N ASN A 363 -29.04 8.37 17.72
CA ASN A 363 -29.45 9.32 18.75
C ASN A 363 -28.25 10.15 19.22
N TYR A 364 -28.42 11.47 19.28
CA TYR A 364 -27.50 12.39 19.94
C TYR A 364 -28.29 13.46 20.69
N ASN A 365 -28.16 13.50 22.02
CA ASN A 365 -28.86 14.45 22.91
C ASN A 365 -30.38 14.57 22.64
N GLY A 366 -31.04 13.45 22.33
CA GLY A 366 -32.49 13.40 22.04
C GLY A 366 -32.87 13.65 20.59
N PHE A 367 -31.91 14.02 19.72
CA PHE A 367 -32.12 14.23 18.30
C PHE A 367 -31.78 12.97 17.50
N LEU A 368 -32.80 12.36 16.90
CA LEU A 368 -32.65 11.25 15.95
C LEU A 368 -32.19 11.80 14.60
N GLY A 369 -30.94 11.53 14.26
CA GLY A 369 -30.27 12.17 13.14
C GLY A 369 -29.02 11.44 12.67
N ARG A 370 -28.19 12.18 11.94
CA ARG A 370 -26.89 11.69 11.45
C ARG A 370 -25.83 12.77 11.63
N PRO A 371 -24.55 12.39 11.69
CA PRO A 371 -23.45 13.32 11.62
C PRO A 371 -23.55 14.26 10.40
N GLY A 372 -23.08 15.49 10.57
CA GLY A 372 -22.79 16.37 9.46
C GLY A 372 -21.54 15.91 8.69
N TRP A 373 -21.59 16.05 7.37
CA TRP A 373 -20.56 15.56 6.44
C TRP A 373 -19.12 15.95 6.80
N HIS A 374 -18.90 17.15 7.35
CA HIS A 374 -17.58 17.67 7.70
C HIS A 374 -17.00 17.09 8.99
N SER A 375 -17.86 16.70 9.93
CA SER A 375 -17.46 16.18 11.24
C SER A 375 -16.77 14.82 11.13
N GLU A 376 -17.19 14.02 10.14
CA GLU A 376 -16.65 12.70 9.85
C GLU A 376 -15.14 12.74 9.58
N CYS A 377 -14.73 13.53 8.58
CA CYS A 377 -13.34 13.67 8.19
C CYS A 377 -12.50 14.28 9.31
N THR A 378 -13.02 15.31 9.98
CA THR A 378 -12.30 15.99 11.06
C THR A 378 -12.03 15.03 12.22
N LEU A 379 -13.02 14.22 12.61
CA LEU A 379 -12.84 13.18 13.63
C LEU A 379 -11.79 12.16 13.18
N PHE A 380 -11.86 11.63 11.97
CA PHE A 380 -10.87 10.65 11.52
C PHE A 380 -9.44 11.21 11.56
N ILE A 381 -9.27 12.48 11.21
CA ILE A 381 -7.96 13.13 11.27
C ILE A 381 -7.50 13.31 12.71
N ASP A 382 -8.39 13.80 13.58
CA ASP A 382 -8.09 14.00 14.99
C ASP A 382 -7.69 12.70 15.68
N ASP A 383 -8.49 11.65 15.52
CA ASP A 383 -8.27 10.36 16.19
C ASP A 383 -7.06 9.61 15.62
N ILE A 384 -7.02 9.40 14.30
CA ILE A 384 -5.98 8.56 13.68
C ILE A 384 -4.60 9.19 13.76
N PHE A 385 -4.50 10.52 13.68
CA PHE A 385 -3.24 11.25 13.75
C PHE A 385 -2.96 11.85 15.13
N ASN A 386 -3.76 11.52 16.15
CA ASN A 386 -3.61 11.96 17.54
C ASN A 386 -3.49 13.48 17.67
N SER A 387 -4.45 14.21 17.08
CA SER A 387 -4.54 15.67 17.09
C SER A 387 -3.29 16.40 16.54
N GLN A 388 -2.46 15.72 15.76
CA GLN A 388 -1.31 16.35 15.10
C GLN A 388 -1.66 16.90 13.73
N THR A 389 -1.15 18.09 13.41
CA THR A 389 -1.23 18.67 12.05
C THR A 389 -0.66 17.72 10.99
N LEU A 390 -1.42 17.51 9.92
CA LEU A 390 -1.06 16.71 8.75
C LEU A 390 0.05 17.39 7.93
N ASP A 391 0.84 16.59 7.19
CA ASP A 391 1.75 17.16 6.19
C ASP A 391 0.99 17.51 4.91
N ILE A 392 0.04 16.67 4.49
CA ILE A 392 -0.88 16.93 3.38
C ILE A 392 -2.31 16.55 3.77
N HIS A 393 -3.26 17.43 3.49
CA HIS A 393 -4.67 17.10 3.42
C HIS A 393 -5.16 17.38 2.00
N ALA A 394 -5.74 16.37 1.35
CA ALA A 394 -6.02 16.36 -0.08
C ALA A 394 -7.49 16.13 -0.41
N GLY A 395 -7.90 16.58 -1.60
CA GLY A 395 -9.26 16.41 -2.12
C GLY A 395 -9.39 16.90 -3.55
N GLY A 396 -10.58 16.77 -4.12
CA GLY A 396 -10.93 17.51 -5.35
C GLY A 396 -10.98 19.01 -5.07
N ILE A 397 -10.75 19.85 -6.08
CA ILE A 397 -10.85 21.31 -5.95
C ILE A 397 -12.22 21.80 -5.47
N ASP A 398 -13.27 21.03 -5.75
CA ASP A 398 -14.63 21.25 -5.25
C ASP A 398 -14.81 20.99 -3.75
N LEU A 399 -13.85 20.32 -3.09
CA LEU A 399 -13.86 20.16 -1.63
C LEU A 399 -13.18 21.33 -0.91
N THR A 400 -12.56 22.27 -1.61
CA THR A 400 -11.95 23.47 -1.00
C THR A 400 -12.94 24.20 -0.12
N PHE A 401 -14.14 24.41 -0.64
CA PHE A 401 -15.25 25.00 0.09
C PHE A 401 -16.57 24.34 -0.34
N PRO A 402 -17.48 24.04 0.60
CA PRO A 402 -17.39 24.30 2.04
C PRO A 402 -16.56 23.26 2.82
N HIS A 403 -16.29 22.09 2.25
CA HIS A 403 -15.88 20.91 3.02
C HIS A 403 -14.59 21.09 3.83
N HIS A 404 -13.47 21.38 3.17
CA HIS A 404 -12.16 21.50 3.84
C HIS A 404 -12.06 22.72 4.75
N GLU A 405 -12.72 23.83 4.41
CA GLU A 405 -12.79 25.01 5.28
C GLU A 405 -13.53 24.67 6.58
N ASN A 406 -14.63 23.92 6.50
CA ASN A 406 -15.41 23.45 7.65
C ASN A 406 -14.63 22.45 8.52
N GLU A 407 -13.87 21.54 7.90
CA GLU A 407 -13.01 20.63 8.64
C GLU A 407 -11.92 21.36 9.41
N ASN A 408 -11.25 22.32 8.75
CA ASN A 408 -10.20 23.11 9.37
C ASN A 408 -10.75 23.96 10.53
N ALA A 409 -11.96 24.51 10.40
CA ALA A 409 -12.64 25.26 11.45
C ALA A 409 -12.89 24.41 12.71
N GLN A 410 -13.45 23.21 12.53
CA GLN A 410 -13.68 22.26 13.63
C GLN A 410 -12.36 21.78 14.26
N TYR A 411 -11.34 21.52 13.45
CA TYR A 411 -10.04 21.06 13.96
C TYR A 411 -9.34 22.15 14.77
N ILE A 412 -9.39 23.41 14.32
CA ILE A 412 -8.87 24.56 15.06
C ILE A 412 -9.66 24.73 16.36
N ALA A 413 -11.00 24.69 16.34
CA ALA A 413 -11.82 24.79 17.55
C ALA A 413 -11.39 23.75 18.60
N LYS A 414 -11.19 22.51 18.20
CA LYS A 414 -10.84 21.43 19.14
C LYS A 414 -9.38 21.47 19.59
N ASN A 415 -8.43 21.76 18.71
CA ASN A 415 -7.01 21.49 18.96
C ASN A 415 -6.12 22.75 18.96
N ASP A 416 -6.67 23.93 18.66
CA ASP A 416 -5.98 25.21 18.63
C ASP A 416 -4.79 25.26 17.64
N VAL A 417 -4.79 24.34 16.66
CA VAL A 417 -3.79 24.23 15.59
C VAL A 417 -4.47 24.00 14.24
N LYS A 418 -3.77 24.30 13.15
CA LYS A 418 -4.26 24.02 11.78
C LYS A 418 -4.31 22.51 11.54
N ILE A 419 -5.29 22.08 10.74
CA ILE A 419 -5.46 20.66 10.38
C ILE A 419 -4.31 20.12 9.52
N THR A 420 -3.75 20.95 8.63
CA THR A 420 -2.66 20.58 7.73
C THR A 420 -1.65 21.71 7.51
N LYS A 421 -0.41 21.34 7.18
CA LYS A 421 0.61 22.27 6.68
C LYS A 421 0.35 22.66 5.22
N HIS A 422 -0.10 21.70 4.41
CA HIS A 422 -0.34 21.89 2.99
C HIS A 422 -1.67 21.27 2.56
N TRP A 423 -2.45 22.07 1.84
CA TRP A 423 -3.64 21.59 1.13
C TRP A 423 -3.24 21.13 -0.27
N LEU A 424 -3.79 19.99 -0.71
CA LEU A 424 -3.61 19.47 -2.05
C LEU A 424 -4.96 19.27 -2.74
N HIS A 425 -5.38 20.28 -3.48
CA HIS A 425 -6.61 20.25 -4.26
C HIS A 425 -6.30 19.92 -5.71
N VAL A 426 -6.80 18.78 -6.20
CA VAL A 426 -6.60 18.39 -7.60
C VAL A 426 -7.65 19.02 -8.51
N GLY A 427 -7.25 19.40 -9.72
CA GLY A 427 -8.16 19.96 -10.71
C GLY A 427 -9.25 18.97 -11.14
N GLN A 428 -10.31 19.48 -11.76
CA GLN A 428 -11.41 18.64 -12.26
C GLN A 428 -11.00 17.85 -13.50
N VAL A 429 -11.68 16.73 -13.76
CA VAL A 429 -11.59 16.02 -15.05
C VAL A 429 -12.85 16.32 -15.84
N MET A 430 -12.67 16.84 -17.05
CA MET A 430 -13.70 17.28 -17.97
C MET A 430 -13.85 16.25 -19.10
N PHE A 431 -15.08 15.99 -19.52
CA PHE A 431 -15.39 15.14 -20.68
C PHE A 431 -16.44 15.85 -21.54
N LYS A 432 -16.25 15.86 -22.86
CA LYS A 432 -17.07 16.65 -23.81
C LYS A 432 -17.22 18.13 -23.38
N ASN A 433 -16.12 18.75 -22.95
CA ASN A 433 -16.06 20.13 -22.44
C ASN A 433 -16.96 20.44 -21.23
N GLN A 434 -17.46 19.42 -20.55
CA GLN A 434 -18.27 19.56 -19.34
C GLN A 434 -17.62 18.83 -18.17
N LYS A 435 -17.89 19.31 -16.96
CA LYS A 435 -17.47 18.59 -15.74
C LYS A 435 -18.13 17.22 -15.76
N MET A 436 -17.34 16.16 -15.55
CA MET A 436 -17.93 14.84 -15.35
C MET A 436 -18.75 14.84 -14.07
N SER A 437 -20.05 14.59 -14.22
CA SER A 437 -20.94 14.36 -13.09
C SER A 437 -22.00 13.35 -13.49
N LYS A 438 -22.36 12.47 -12.57
CA LYS A 438 -23.37 11.45 -12.84
C LYS A 438 -24.73 12.06 -13.20
N SER A 439 -25.06 13.21 -12.60
CA SER A 439 -26.28 13.96 -12.89
C SER A 439 -26.34 14.48 -14.33
N LEU A 440 -25.21 14.73 -14.98
CA LEU A 440 -25.14 15.13 -16.40
C LEU A 440 -25.08 13.94 -17.37
N GLY A 441 -25.05 12.69 -16.86
CA GLY A 441 -24.92 11.48 -17.68
C GLY A 441 -23.61 11.37 -18.48
N ASN A 442 -22.64 12.25 -18.22
CA ASN A 442 -21.43 12.43 -19.02
C ASN A 442 -20.17 11.88 -18.33
N VAL A 443 -20.28 10.73 -17.65
CA VAL A 443 -19.17 10.14 -16.88
C VAL A 443 -18.50 9.00 -17.62
N ILE A 444 -17.19 8.87 -17.42
CA ILE A 444 -16.44 7.67 -17.75
C ILE A 444 -16.19 6.91 -16.45
N LEU A 445 -16.77 5.71 -16.32
CA LEU A 445 -16.60 4.86 -15.14
C LEU A 445 -15.14 4.40 -15.04
N ALA A 446 -14.58 4.46 -13.82
CA ALA A 446 -13.18 4.12 -13.62
C ALA A 446 -12.88 2.65 -13.92
N LYS A 447 -13.84 1.76 -13.66
CA LYS A 447 -13.73 0.32 -13.98
C LYS A 447 -13.57 0.04 -15.48
N ASP A 448 -14.04 0.93 -16.35
CA ASP A 448 -14.06 0.75 -17.80
C ASP A 448 -12.92 1.52 -18.50
N PHE A 449 -12.29 2.46 -17.81
CA PHE A 449 -11.15 3.22 -18.35
C PHE A 449 -9.81 2.57 -18.02
N ASP A 450 -8.87 2.60 -18.96
CA ASP A 450 -7.52 2.03 -18.81
C ASP A 450 -6.70 2.81 -17.78
N GLU A 451 -6.21 2.11 -16.75
CA GLU A 451 -5.50 2.71 -15.63
C GLU A 451 -4.12 3.28 -16.00
N ASP A 452 -3.44 2.70 -16.99
CA ASP A 452 -2.12 3.13 -17.42
C ASP A 452 -2.24 4.38 -18.30
N ILE A 453 -3.24 4.43 -19.19
CA ILE A 453 -3.61 5.63 -19.95
C ILE A 453 -3.94 6.76 -18.99
N PHE A 454 -4.79 6.50 -17.97
CA PHE A 454 -5.14 7.53 -17.00
C PHE A 454 -3.92 8.06 -16.25
N LYS A 455 -3.04 7.16 -15.78
CA LYS A 455 -1.83 7.55 -15.07
C LYS A 455 -0.87 8.36 -15.94
N ILE A 456 -0.71 8.03 -17.22
CA ILE A 456 0.08 8.83 -18.16
C ILE A 456 -0.52 10.22 -18.35
N ILE A 457 -1.84 10.32 -18.54
CA ILE A 457 -2.51 11.61 -18.65
C ILE A 457 -2.26 12.46 -17.40
N LEU A 458 -2.42 11.89 -16.21
CA LEU A 458 -2.23 12.61 -14.95
C LEU A 458 -0.78 13.06 -14.74
N ILE A 459 0.19 12.19 -14.99
CA ILE A 459 1.61 12.53 -14.83
C ILE A 459 2.02 13.59 -15.84
N ASN A 460 1.44 13.64 -17.04
CA ASN A 460 1.72 14.68 -18.04
C ASN A 460 0.89 15.96 -17.87
N SER A 461 0.07 16.06 -16.82
CA SER A 461 -0.76 17.23 -16.55
C SER A 461 -0.34 17.95 -15.27
N SER A 462 -0.65 19.24 -15.18
CA SER A 462 -0.57 19.96 -13.90
C SER A 462 -1.58 19.37 -12.91
N VAL A 463 -1.15 19.22 -11.65
CA VAL A 463 -1.98 18.64 -10.58
C VAL A 463 -3.25 19.46 -10.33
N THR A 464 -3.18 20.78 -10.42
CA THR A 464 -4.28 21.71 -10.08
C THR A 464 -5.13 22.11 -11.29
N ALA A 465 -4.61 22.00 -12.51
CA ALA A 465 -5.33 22.41 -13.72
C ALA A 465 -6.46 21.44 -14.08
N PRO A 466 -7.57 21.91 -14.67
CA PRO A 466 -8.55 20.99 -15.26
C PRO A 466 -7.92 20.16 -16.38
N ILE A 467 -8.33 18.90 -16.51
CA ILE A 467 -7.89 18.01 -17.60
C ILE A 467 -9.09 17.70 -18.48
N TYR A 468 -8.99 17.95 -19.78
CA TYR A 468 -10.02 17.64 -20.76
C TYR A 468 -9.70 16.31 -21.43
N ILE A 469 -10.53 15.29 -21.18
CA ILE A 469 -10.37 13.98 -21.79
C ILE A 469 -10.89 14.03 -23.22
N THR A 470 -9.97 13.98 -24.18
CA THR A 470 -10.23 13.92 -25.62
C THR A 470 -9.66 12.62 -26.21
N ASN A 471 -10.13 12.23 -27.39
CA ASN A 471 -9.57 11.07 -28.10
C ASN A 471 -8.08 11.28 -28.41
N GLU A 472 -7.70 12.48 -28.83
CA GLU A 472 -6.30 12.84 -29.09
C GLU A 472 -5.42 12.66 -27.85
N LEU A 473 -5.88 13.09 -26.67
CA LEU A 473 -5.15 12.92 -25.41
C LEU A 473 -4.98 11.43 -25.05
N ILE A 474 -6.00 10.61 -25.29
CA ILE A 474 -5.95 9.15 -25.08
C ILE A 474 -4.96 8.49 -26.04
N GLU A 475 -4.99 8.84 -27.33
CA GLU A 475 -4.06 8.29 -28.32
C GLU A 475 -2.61 8.69 -28.03
N ASN A 476 -2.37 9.95 -27.65
CA ASN A 476 -1.05 10.41 -27.21
C ASN A 476 -0.54 9.61 -26.00
N ALA A 477 -1.40 9.32 -25.03
CA ALA A 477 -1.04 8.49 -23.88
C ALA A 477 -0.69 7.05 -24.29
N LYS A 478 -1.43 6.44 -25.23
CA LYS A 478 -1.10 5.10 -25.77
C LYS A 478 0.27 5.08 -26.46
N VAL A 479 0.62 6.11 -27.21
CA VAL A 479 1.95 6.23 -27.84
C VAL A 479 3.05 6.24 -26.78
N ILE A 480 2.88 6.98 -25.69
CA ILE A 480 3.84 7.02 -24.57
C ILE A 480 3.94 5.65 -23.89
N ILE A 481 2.81 4.97 -23.64
CA ILE A 481 2.79 3.61 -23.06
C ILE A 481 3.57 2.64 -23.94
N ASN A 482 3.32 2.63 -25.25
CA ASN A 482 4.04 1.76 -26.17
C ASN A 482 5.54 2.04 -26.16
N LYS A 483 5.95 3.31 -26.09
CA LYS A 483 7.36 3.69 -25.91
C LYS A 483 7.95 3.12 -24.60
N TYR A 484 7.23 3.22 -23.49
CA TYR A 484 7.68 2.70 -22.20
C TYR A 484 7.77 1.18 -22.18
N LYS A 485 6.80 0.47 -22.77
CA LYS A 485 6.83 -0.99 -22.93
C LYS A 485 8.09 -1.46 -23.67
N LYS A 486 8.40 -0.83 -24.81
CA LYS A 486 9.61 -1.13 -25.60
C LYS A 486 10.90 -0.94 -24.81
N LEU A 487 11.03 0.20 -24.12
CA LEU A 487 12.19 0.51 -23.29
C LEU A 487 12.35 -0.51 -22.16
N TYR A 488 11.28 -0.82 -21.44
CA TYR A 488 11.28 -1.77 -20.33
C TYR A 488 11.60 -3.21 -20.79
N PHE A 489 11.00 -3.65 -21.91
CA PHE A 489 11.31 -4.96 -22.50
C PHE A 489 12.78 -5.05 -22.93
N LYS A 490 13.33 -4.00 -23.54
CA LYS A 490 14.76 -3.94 -23.92
C LYS A 490 15.67 -3.98 -22.70
N PHE A 491 15.32 -3.29 -21.62
CA PHE A 491 16.04 -3.35 -20.34
C PHE A 491 16.11 -4.78 -19.78
N LEU A 492 14.98 -5.48 -19.73
CA LEU A 492 14.94 -6.87 -19.29
C LEU A 492 15.75 -7.80 -20.22
N ASN A 493 15.66 -7.58 -21.54
CA ASN A 493 16.35 -8.41 -22.52
C ASN A 493 17.88 -8.32 -22.38
N LEU A 494 18.39 -7.12 -22.13
CA LEU A 494 19.80 -6.86 -21.84
C LEU A 494 20.24 -7.33 -20.44
N SER A 495 19.31 -7.88 -19.64
CA SER A 495 19.58 -8.40 -18.28
C SER A 495 20.21 -7.36 -17.36
N LEU A 496 19.81 -6.10 -17.51
CA LEU A 496 20.26 -4.98 -16.69
C LEU A 496 19.59 -5.01 -15.30
N SER A 497 20.23 -4.39 -14.31
CA SER A 497 19.71 -4.23 -12.95
C SER A 497 19.19 -2.82 -12.73
N PHE A 498 18.11 -2.64 -11.96
CA PHE A 498 17.62 -1.30 -11.64
C PHE A 498 18.66 -0.42 -10.94
N ASN A 499 18.63 0.87 -11.25
CA ASN A 499 19.48 1.90 -10.68
C ASN A 499 18.67 2.69 -9.62
N PHE A 500 19.32 3.03 -8.52
CA PHE A 500 18.75 3.77 -7.39
C PHE A 500 19.57 5.05 -7.09
N ASP A 501 20.31 5.54 -8.09
CA ASP A 501 21.13 6.73 -8.02
C ASP A 501 20.33 8.02 -7.83
N ASP A 502 21.08 9.12 -7.71
CA ASP A 502 20.54 10.44 -7.48
C ASP A 502 19.67 10.97 -8.62
N ASN A 503 19.83 10.48 -9.85
CA ASN A 503 18.99 10.90 -10.98
C ASN A 503 17.58 10.31 -10.87
N VAL A 504 17.48 9.03 -10.51
CA VAL A 504 16.18 8.40 -10.25
C VAL A 504 15.54 9.05 -9.02
N ARG A 505 16.29 9.23 -7.92
CA ARG A 505 15.79 9.90 -6.72
C ARG A 505 15.35 11.35 -6.99
N TYR A 506 16.06 12.08 -7.83
CA TYR A 506 15.69 13.44 -8.24
C TYR A 506 14.34 13.45 -8.94
N MET A 507 14.13 12.59 -9.94
CA MET A 507 12.84 12.48 -10.63
C MET A 507 11.72 12.08 -9.67
N VAL A 508 11.95 11.09 -8.80
CA VAL A 508 10.96 10.68 -7.80
C VAL A 508 10.65 11.82 -6.81
N ARG A 509 11.66 12.63 -6.42
CA ARG A 509 11.46 13.83 -5.59
C ARG A 509 10.53 14.84 -6.25
N LYS A 510 10.66 15.06 -7.57
CA LYS A 510 9.76 15.95 -8.32
C LYS A 510 8.30 15.49 -8.26
N ILE A 511 8.04 14.17 -8.32
CA ILE A 511 6.69 13.63 -8.05
C ILE A 511 6.25 13.91 -6.61
N ALA A 512 7.11 13.67 -5.61
CA ALA A 512 6.79 13.94 -4.20
C ALA A 512 6.45 15.42 -3.94
N ASP A 513 7.11 16.31 -4.67
CA ASP A 513 6.94 17.76 -4.56
C ASP A 513 5.78 18.29 -5.42
N LYS A 514 5.10 17.41 -6.18
CA LYS A 514 3.99 17.72 -7.11
C LYS A 514 4.42 18.49 -8.37
N ASP A 515 5.71 18.49 -8.68
CA ASP A 515 6.31 19.10 -9.87
C ASP A 515 6.41 18.08 -11.00
N PHE A 516 5.25 17.73 -11.56
CA PHE A 516 5.16 16.73 -12.62
C PHE A 516 5.80 17.23 -13.93
N SER A 517 5.83 18.55 -14.15
CA SER A 517 6.54 19.19 -15.26
C SER A 517 8.03 18.86 -15.28
N SER A 518 8.75 19.15 -14.19
CA SER A 518 10.19 18.86 -14.11
C SER A 518 10.49 17.38 -14.14
N PHE A 519 9.61 16.55 -13.56
CA PHE A 519 9.70 15.10 -13.67
C PHE A 519 9.68 14.64 -15.14
N ASN A 520 8.67 15.07 -15.92
CA ASN A 520 8.53 14.65 -17.31
C ASN A 520 9.64 15.19 -18.20
N LEU A 521 10.07 16.44 -17.97
CA LEU A 521 11.19 17.02 -18.70
C LEU A 521 12.43 16.14 -18.53
N LYS A 522 12.80 15.81 -17.29
CA LYS A 522 13.99 15.01 -17.00
C LYS A 522 13.88 13.58 -17.53
N LEU A 523 12.72 12.95 -17.40
CA LEU A 523 12.51 11.60 -17.95
C LEU A 523 12.66 11.59 -19.47
N ASN A 524 12.10 12.58 -20.16
CA ASN A 524 12.22 12.69 -21.63
C ASN A 524 13.65 13.02 -22.07
N GLU A 525 14.41 13.81 -21.32
CA GLU A 525 15.85 14.02 -21.56
C GLU A 525 16.62 12.70 -21.56
N TYR A 526 16.42 11.85 -20.55
CA TYR A 526 17.07 10.54 -20.47
C TYR A 526 16.62 9.59 -21.59
N ILE A 527 15.34 9.60 -21.95
CA ILE A 527 14.83 8.82 -23.08
C ILE A 527 15.50 9.28 -24.38
N LYS A 528 15.60 10.59 -24.63
CA LYS A 528 16.28 11.14 -25.81
C LYS A 528 17.77 10.78 -25.81
N ALA A 529 18.45 10.97 -24.69
CA ALA A 529 19.87 10.65 -24.54
C ALA A 529 20.14 9.16 -24.80
N TYR A 530 19.29 8.28 -24.28
CA TYR A 530 19.37 6.85 -24.58
C TYR A 530 19.14 6.55 -26.06
N ASN A 531 18.13 7.14 -26.69
CA ASN A 531 17.88 6.91 -28.11
C ASN A 531 19.03 7.39 -29.01
N THR A 532 19.79 8.40 -28.59
CA THR A 532 20.98 8.89 -29.33
C THR A 532 22.21 8.03 -29.09
N SER A 533 22.50 7.66 -27.84
CA SER A 533 23.77 7.02 -27.45
C SER A 533 23.70 5.50 -27.30
N LEU A 534 22.50 4.95 -27.09
CA LEU A 534 22.23 3.55 -26.77
C LEU A 534 22.95 3.04 -25.51
N GLU A 535 23.43 3.93 -24.63
CA GLU A 535 24.13 3.56 -23.41
C GLU A 535 23.18 2.91 -22.37
N ALA A 536 23.67 1.83 -21.75
CA ALA A 536 22.87 0.99 -20.87
C ALA A 536 22.50 1.67 -19.53
N ASP A 537 23.32 2.59 -19.05
CA ASP A 537 23.10 3.37 -17.83
C ASP A 537 21.85 4.26 -17.94
N LYS A 538 21.69 4.97 -19.07
CA LYS A 538 20.52 5.81 -19.38
C LYS A 538 19.25 4.96 -19.47
N LEU A 539 19.32 3.81 -20.15
CA LEU A 539 18.19 2.86 -20.21
C LEU A 539 17.80 2.37 -18.81
N THR A 540 18.79 2.11 -17.96
CA THR A 540 18.58 1.65 -16.60
C THR A 540 17.88 2.72 -15.76
N ILE A 541 18.31 3.98 -15.84
CA ILE A 541 17.65 5.11 -15.17
C ILE A 541 16.18 5.22 -15.61
N VAL A 542 15.93 5.26 -16.92
CA VAL A 542 14.56 5.34 -17.48
C VAL A 542 13.69 4.17 -17.00
N SER A 543 14.21 2.95 -17.09
CA SER A 543 13.46 1.74 -16.73
C SER A 543 13.20 1.66 -15.23
N SER A 544 14.09 2.20 -14.39
CA SER A 544 13.91 2.29 -12.94
C SER A 544 12.78 3.27 -12.58
N VAL A 545 12.67 4.40 -13.30
CA VAL A 545 11.55 5.34 -13.15
C VAL A 545 10.24 4.73 -13.63
N ILE A 546 10.23 4.07 -14.80
CA ILE A 546 9.05 3.35 -15.29
C ILE A 546 8.60 2.30 -14.27
N HIS A 547 9.54 1.54 -13.69
CA HIS A 547 9.26 0.57 -12.64
C HIS A 547 8.63 1.21 -11.40
N PHE A 548 9.16 2.34 -10.93
CA PHE A 548 8.62 3.11 -9.80
C PHE A 548 7.15 3.53 -10.02
N LEU A 549 6.81 4.00 -11.23
CA LEU A 549 5.45 4.40 -11.59
C LEU A 549 4.45 3.22 -11.58
N ASN A 550 4.96 1.98 -11.59
CA ASN A 550 4.19 0.76 -11.36
C ASN A 550 2.94 0.67 -12.24
N PHE A 551 3.11 0.85 -13.55
CA PHE A 551 2.10 0.58 -14.57
C PHE A 551 1.69 -0.91 -14.58
N SER A 552 0.46 -1.20 -15.00
CA SER A 552 -0.06 -2.57 -15.06
C SER A 552 0.63 -3.39 -16.15
N PHE A 553 1.07 -2.77 -17.24
CA PHE A 553 1.84 -3.46 -18.28
C PHE A 553 3.17 -4.07 -17.81
N ILE A 554 3.77 -3.56 -16.73
CA ILE A 554 5.06 -4.09 -16.21
C ILE A 554 4.89 -5.55 -15.79
N GLU A 555 3.86 -5.84 -15.01
CA GLU A 555 3.56 -7.20 -14.53
C GLU A 555 3.28 -8.15 -15.69
N GLN A 556 2.60 -7.65 -16.73
CA GLN A 556 2.36 -8.42 -17.96
C GLN A 556 3.67 -8.74 -18.70
N ILE A 557 4.53 -7.72 -18.90
CA ILE A 557 5.82 -7.91 -19.57
C ILE A 557 6.70 -8.90 -18.80
N GLU A 558 6.79 -8.77 -17.48
CA GLU A 558 7.62 -9.66 -16.63
C GLU A 558 7.10 -11.10 -16.64
N LYS A 559 5.77 -11.28 -16.55
CA LYS A 559 5.14 -12.60 -16.59
C LYS A 559 5.40 -13.32 -17.91
N ASP A 560 5.28 -12.62 -19.03
CA ASP A 560 5.45 -13.18 -20.37
C ASP A 560 6.91 -13.08 -20.88
N PHE A 561 7.83 -12.54 -20.07
CA PHE A 561 9.19 -12.21 -20.49
C PHE A 561 9.94 -13.41 -21.08
N ARG A 562 9.89 -14.59 -20.44
CA ARG A 562 10.60 -15.78 -20.94
C ARG A 562 10.10 -16.22 -22.31
N LYS A 563 8.79 -16.13 -22.55
CA LYS A 563 8.17 -16.46 -23.84
C LYS A 563 8.59 -15.44 -24.90
N ASN A 564 8.48 -14.15 -24.57
CA ASN A 564 8.78 -13.07 -25.51
C ASN A 564 10.28 -12.93 -25.80
N LYS A 565 11.15 -13.25 -24.84
CA LYS A 565 12.60 -13.35 -25.04
C LYS A 565 12.94 -14.44 -26.06
N LYS A 566 12.34 -15.63 -25.97
CA LYS A 566 12.54 -16.68 -26.99
C LYS A 566 12.14 -16.22 -28.39
N ILE A 567 10.98 -15.56 -28.51
CA ILE A 567 10.51 -14.99 -29.78
C ILE A 567 11.51 -13.94 -30.31
N TYR A 568 12.00 -13.07 -29.42
CA TYR A 568 13.02 -12.07 -29.74
C TYR A 568 14.34 -12.71 -30.20
N ASP A 569 14.84 -13.71 -29.50
CA ASP A 569 16.09 -14.40 -29.84
C ASP A 569 15.98 -15.12 -31.21
N ILE A 570 14.83 -15.75 -31.50
CA ILE A 570 14.55 -16.38 -32.81
C ILE A 570 14.53 -15.31 -33.91
N TRP A 571 13.84 -14.18 -33.67
CA TRP A 571 13.81 -13.06 -34.61
C TRP A 571 15.22 -12.53 -34.92
N GLN A 572 16.05 -12.30 -33.90
CA GLN A 572 17.43 -11.86 -34.07
C GLN A 572 18.29 -12.92 -34.78
N GLY A 573 18.03 -14.20 -34.54
CA GLY A 573 18.68 -15.31 -35.25
C GLY A 573 18.40 -15.29 -36.76
N PHE A 574 17.14 -15.15 -37.17
CA PHE A 574 16.78 -15.05 -38.59
C PHE A 574 17.33 -13.79 -39.26
N LEU A 575 17.36 -12.66 -38.56
CA LEU A 575 18.01 -11.43 -39.05
C LEU A 575 19.50 -11.65 -39.34
N LYS A 576 20.23 -12.30 -38.42
CA LYS A 576 21.66 -12.64 -38.63
C LYS A 576 21.87 -13.58 -39.82
N GLN A 577 20.91 -14.45 -40.10
CA GLN A 577 20.91 -15.36 -41.26
C GLN A 577 20.40 -14.71 -42.55
N LYS A 578 20.01 -13.42 -42.53
CA LYS A 578 19.38 -12.71 -43.65
C LYS A 578 18.08 -13.38 -44.16
N ASN A 579 17.40 -14.16 -43.32
CA ASN A 579 16.09 -14.74 -43.63
C ASN A 579 14.98 -13.76 -43.20
N TYR A 580 14.74 -12.75 -44.02
CA TYR A 580 13.85 -11.64 -43.68
C TYR A 580 12.38 -12.05 -43.56
N GLU A 581 11.91 -12.99 -44.38
CA GLU A 581 10.53 -13.49 -44.33
C GLU A 581 10.21 -14.12 -42.97
N LYS A 582 11.06 -15.06 -42.51
CA LYS A 582 10.88 -15.66 -41.18
C LYS A 582 11.10 -14.63 -40.08
N ALA A 583 12.08 -13.73 -40.22
CA ALA A 583 12.30 -12.66 -39.26
C ALA A 583 11.04 -11.79 -39.07
N ASP A 584 10.36 -11.43 -40.16
CA ASP A 584 9.14 -10.61 -40.13
C ASP A 584 7.96 -11.29 -39.44
N MET A 585 7.83 -12.62 -39.57
CA MET A 585 6.80 -13.38 -38.84
C MET A 585 6.94 -13.22 -37.31
N PHE A 586 8.16 -13.40 -36.77
CA PHE A 586 8.41 -13.24 -35.33
C PHE A 586 8.37 -11.77 -34.89
N ARG A 587 8.82 -10.85 -35.76
CA ARG A 587 8.75 -9.40 -35.53
C ARG A 587 7.30 -8.96 -35.33
N LYS A 588 6.37 -9.41 -36.17
CA LYS A 588 4.94 -9.07 -36.07
C LYS A 588 4.35 -9.44 -34.72
N ILE A 589 4.67 -10.61 -34.17
CA ILE A 589 4.20 -11.05 -32.85
C ILE A 589 4.64 -10.08 -31.74
N LEU A 590 5.87 -9.57 -31.80
CA LEU A 590 6.40 -8.61 -30.82
C LEU A 590 5.82 -7.20 -31.01
N ILE A 591 5.57 -6.78 -32.25
CA ILE A 591 4.91 -5.50 -32.57
C ILE A 591 3.46 -5.48 -32.08
N ASP A 592 2.71 -6.55 -32.32
CA ASP A 592 1.31 -6.68 -31.88
C ASP A 592 1.17 -6.62 -30.34
N GLN A 593 2.23 -6.96 -29.62
CA GLN A 593 2.33 -6.84 -28.16
C GLN A 593 2.92 -5.50 -27.68
N GLY A 594 3.38 -4.64 -28.60
CA GLY A 594 4.00 -3.36 -28.30
C GLY A 594 5.39 -3.45 -27.66
N LEU A 595 6.14 -4.52 -27.93
CA LEU A 595 7.43 -4.81 -27.28
C LEU A 595 8.65 -4.33 -28.07
N ILE A 596 8.52 -4.12 -29.39
CA ILE A 596 9.57 -3.62 -30.28
C ILE A 596 9.07 -2.53 -31.21
#